data_AF-A0A7X7X9F1-F1
#
_entry.id   AF-A0A7X7X9F1-F1
#
_cell.length_a   1.000
_cell.length_b   1.000
_cell.length_c   1.000
_cell.angle_alpha   90.00
_cell.angle_beta   90.00
_cell.angle_gamma   90.00
#
_symmetry.space_group_name_H-M   'P 1'
#
loop_
_entity.id
_entity.type
_entity.pdbx_description
1 polymer ?
#
loop_
_entity_poly.entity_id
_entity_poly.type
_entity_poly.pdbx_seq_one_letter_code
_entity_poly.pdbx_strand_id
1 'polypeptide(L)' 'MKKLNSISIIVLITYLAMVTVNGLANALPINGMITGAISDSYPNLFAPTGITFIIWGVIYLLLAAHTLYQLG' A
#
# COMPACT_ATOMS: atom_id res chain seq x y z
N MET A 1 -12.02 -15.87 -22.44
CA MET A 1 -12.27 -14.67 -21.61
C MET A 1 -12.56 -15.14 -20.20
N LYS A 2 -11.67 -14.87 -19.23
CA LYS A 2 -11.95 -15.20 -17.82
C LYS A 2 -13.20 -14.41 -17.40
N LYS A 3 -14.16 -15.08 -16.78
CA LYS A 3 -15.35 -14.44 -16.24
C LYS A 3 -14.92 -13.64 -15.02
N LEU A 4 -15.21 -12.34 -14.98
CA LEU A 4 -15.02 -11.53 -13.77
C LEU A 4 -15.81 -12.17 -12.63
N ASN A 5 -15.11 -12.60 -11.59
CA ASN A 5 -15.72 -13.18 -10.40
C ASN A 5 -15.70 -12.14 -9.26
N SER A 6 -16.56 -12.37 -8.26
CA SER A 6 -16.71 -11.42 -7.14
C SER A 6 -15.41 -11.21 -6.37
N ILE A 7 -14.53 -12.22 -6.33
CA ILE A 7 -13.23 -12.13 -5.64
C ILE A 7 -12.32 -11.12 -6.33
N SER A 8 -12.20 -11.16 -7.67
CA SER A 8 -11.35 -10.24 -8.42
C SER A 8 -11.79 -8.78 -8.28
N ILE A 9 -13.10 -8.54 -8.19
CA ILE A 9 -13.66 -7.21 -7.95
C ILE A 9 -13.30 -6.73 -6.54
N ILE A 10 -13.43 -7.59 -5.53
CA ILE A 10 -13.05 -7.27 -4.15
C ILE A 10 -11.55 -6.96 -4.06
N VAL A 11 -10.70 -7.77 -4.71
CA VAL A 11 -9.25 -7.54 -4.76
C VAL A 11 -8.93 -6.19 -5.39
N LEU A 12 -9.56 -5.83 -6.51
CA LEU A 12 -9.36 -4.53 -7.14
C LEU A 12 -9.75 -3.37 -6.21
N ILE A 13 -10.94 -3.42 -5.62
CA ILE A 13 -11.45 -2.34 -4.76
C ILE A 13 -10.55 -2.19 -3.53
N THR A 14 -10.19 -3.30 -2.88
CA THR A 14 -9.33 -3.29 -1.68
C THR A 14 -7.91 -2.83 -2.00
N TYR A 15 -7.34 -3.22 -3.15
CA TYR A 15 -6.05 -2.72 -3.62
C TYR A 15 -6.08 -1.20 -3.83
N LEU A 16 -7.07 -0.69 -4.55
CA LEU A 16 -7.21 0.75 -4.81
C LEU A 16 -7.42 1.53 -3.51
N ALA A 17 -8.27 1.04 -2.60
CA ALA A 17 -8.48 1.66 -1.30
C ALA A 17 -7.17 1.72 -0.49
N MET A 18 -6.43 0.61 -0.44
CA MET A 18 -5.16 0.52 0.29
C MET A 18 -4.13 1.52 -0.24
N VAL A 19 -3.88 1.53 -1.56
CA VAL A 19 -2.89 2.45 -2.17
C VAL A 19 -3.32 3.90 -2.00
N THR A 20 -4.62 4.19 -2.16
CA THR A 20 -5.15 5.55 -2.00
C THR A 20 -4.97 6.05 -0.57
N VAL A 21 -5.36 5.26 0.43
CA VAL A 21 -5.23 5.65 1.85
C VAL A 21 -3.75 5.79 2.23
N ASN A 22 -2.87 4.91 1.77
CA ASN A 22 -1.43 5.02 2.05
C ASN A 22 -0.81 6.25 1.38
N GLY A 23 -1.18 6.53 0.13
CA GLY A 23 -0.77 7.75 -0.58
C GLY A 23 -1.27 9.01 0.14
N LEU A 24 -2.53 9.02 0.56
CA LEU A 24 -3.12 10.13 1.31
C LEU A 24 -2.43 10.30 2.68
N ALA A 25 -2.10 9.23 3.40
CA ALA A 25 -1.40 9.33 4.68
C ALA A 25 -0.03 10.05 4.58
N ASN A 26 0.61 10.00 3.42
CA ASN A 26 1.87 10.69 3.16
C ASN A 26 1.68 12.07 2.50
N ALA A 27 0.66 12.24 1.65
CA ALA A 27 0.39 13.50 0.94
C ALA A 27 -0.40 14.52 1.77
N LEU A 28 -1.44 14.05 2.47
CA LEU A 28 -2.24 14.82 3.42
C LEU A 28 -1.97 14.20 4.79
N PRO A 29 -0.88 14.57 5.49
CA PRO A 29 -0.43 13.91 6.72
C PRO A 29 -1.59 13.74 7.70
N ILE A 30 -2.20 12.56 7.66
CA ILE A 30 -3.47 12.28 8.35
C ILE A 30 -3.10 12.35 9.83
N ASN A 31 -3.76 13.24 10.58
CA ASN A 31 -3.40 13.56 11.97
C ASN A 31 -2.10 14.37 12.14
N GLY A 32 -1.71 15.18 11.13
CA GLY A 32 -0.60 16.13 11.20
C GLY A 32 0.81 15.52 11.11
N MET A 33 0.90 14.20 10.93
CA MET A 33 2.18 13.49 10.79
C MET A 33 2.14 12.54 9.58
N ILE A 34 3.29 12.42 8.89
CA ILE A 34 3.48 11.40 7.87
C ILE A 34 3.76 10.03 8.53
N THR A 35 3.50 8.95 7.81
CA THR A 35 3.68 7.58 8.33
C THR A 35 5.11 7.32 8.84
N GLY A 36 6.13 7.84 8.16
CA GLY A 36 7.53 7.73 8.60
C GLY A 36 7.79 8.39 9.95
N ALA A 37 7.26 9.61 10.16
CA ALA A 37 7.40 10.35 11.42
C ALA A 37 6.72 9.64 12.59
N ILE A 38 5.58 8.98 12.34
CA ILE A 38 4.93 8.12 13.34
C ILE A 38 5.86 6.95 13.70
N SER A 39 6.44 6.27 12.72
CA SER A 39 7.40 5.19 12.97
C SER A 39 8.60 5.67 13.79
N ASP A 40 9.15 6.84 13.45
CA ASP A 40 10.32 7.42 14.14
C ASP A 40 9.99 7.85 15.58
N SER A 41 8.72 8.14 15.90
CA SER A 41 8.29 8.48 17.26
C SER A 41 8.33 7.31 18.24
N TYR A 42 8.39 6.06 17.74
CA TYR A 42 8.46 4.85 18.55
C TYR A 42 9.82 4.17 18.38
N PRO A 43 10.85 4.60 19.12
CA PRO A 43 12.19 4.05 18.99
C PRO A 43 12.18 2.55 19.33
N ASN A 44 12.71 1.75 18.41
CA ASN A 44 12.84 0.32 18.60
C ASN A 44 14.02 -0.23 17.80
N LEU A 45 14.56 -1.37 18.24
CA LEU A 45 15.76 -1.99 17.64
C LEU A 45 15.48 -2.73 16.32
N PHE A 46 14.22 -2.75 15.88
CA PHE A 46 13.76 -3.56 14.75
C PHE A 46 13.29 -2.73 13.56
N ALA A 47 13.02 -1.43 13.78
CA ALA A 47 12.62 -0.51 12.73
C ALA A 47 13.81 -0.30 11.80
N PRO A 48 13.66 -0.64 10.52
CA PRO A 48 14.73 -0.45 9.56
C PRO A 48 14.89 1.04 9.23
N THR A 49 16.03 1.40 8.65
CA THR A 49 16.28 2.76 8.16
C THR A 49 15.21 3.22 7.18
N GLY A 50 14.92 4.53 7.13
CA GLY A 50 13.86 5.10 6.28
C GLY A 50 13.89 4.66 4.81
N ILE A 51 15.08 4.47 4.23
CA ILE A 51 15.22 4.01 2.84
C ILE A 51 14.66 2.60 2.60
N THR A 52 14.62 1.75 3.62
CA THR A 52 14.08 0.39 3.53
C THR A 52 12.58 0.39 3.22
N PHE A 53 11.86 1.46 3.57
CA PHE A 53 10.45 1.61 3.24
C PHE A 53 10.17 1.79 1.74
N ILE A 54 11.20 1.99 0.90
CA ILE A 54 11.04 1.95 -0.57
C ILE A 54 10.46 0.60 -1.04
N ILE A 55 10.63 -0.48 -0.27
CA ILE A 55 10.06 -1.80 -0.57
C ILE A 55 8.54 -1.76 -0.78
N TRP A 56 7.83 -0.83 -0.13
CA TRP A 56 6.39 -0.66 -0.31
C TRP A 56 6.02 -0.34 -1.75
N GLY A 57 6.83 0.44 -2.47
CA GLY A 57 6.62 0.71 -3.89
C GLY A 57 6.69 -0.56 -4.76
N VAL A 58 7.66 -1.43 -4.48
CA VAL A 58 7.79 -2.73 -5.16
C VAL A 58 6.60 -3.64 -4.84
N ILE A 59 6.17 -3.69 -3.57
CA ILE A 59 5.00 -4.45 -3.13
C ILE A 59 3.73 -3.94 -3.83
N TYR A 60 3.53 -2.62 -3.92
CA TYR A 60 2.39 -2.04 -4.62
C TYR A 60 2.40 -2.41 -6.10
N LEU A 61 3.54 -2.34 -6.78
CA LEU A 61 3.67 -2.74 -8.19
C LEU A 61 3.33 -4.22 -8.40
N LEU A 62 3.85 -5.11 -7.56
CA LEU A 62 3.57 -6.55 -7.64
C LEU A 62 2.09 -6.85 -7.36
N LEU A 63 1.48 -6.18 -6.38
CA LEU A 63 0.06 -6.29 -6.10
C LEU A 63 -0.81 -5.73 -7.22
N ALA A 64 -0.38 -4.66 -7.90
CA ALA A 64 -1.04 -4.15 -9.09
C ALA A 64 -1.01 -5.20 -10.21
N ALA A 65 0.16 -5.78 -10.49
CA ALA A 65 0.32 -6.82 -11.51
C ALA A 65 -0.55 -8.04 -11.20
N HIS A 66 -0.59 -8.49 -9.94
CA HIS A 66 -1.47 -9.57 -9.50
C HIS A 66 -2.95 -9.21 -9.63
N THR A 67 -3.35 -8.00 -9.25
CA THR A 67 -4.73 -7.51 -9.42
C THR A 67 -5.14 -7.51 -10.89
N LEU A 68 -4.28 -7.03 -11.78
CA LEU A 68 -4.51 -7.06 -13.23
C LEU A 68 -4.62 -8.49 -13.77
N TYR A 69 -3.73 -9.39 -13.33
CA TYR A 69 -3.78 -10.81 -13.70
C TYR A 69 -5.08 -11.50 -13.26
N GLN A 70 -5.69 -11.07 -12.15
CA GLN A 70 -6.99 -11.59 -11.73
C GLN A 70 -8.15 -11.10 -12.60
N LEU A 71 -8.06 -9.88 -13.17
CA LEU A 71 -9.14 -9.27 -13.94
C LEU A 71 -9.28 -9.81 -15.37
N GLY A 72 -8.23 -10.39 -15.95
CA GLY A 72 -8.28 -10.95 -17.30
C GLY A 72 -6.96 -11.54 -17.75
#